data_AF-Q231B0-F1
#
_entry.id   AF-Q231B0-F1
#
_cell.length_a   1.000
_cell.length_b   1.000
_cell.length_c   1.000
_cell.angle_alpha   90.00
_cell.angle_beta   90.00
_cell.angle_gamma   90.00
#
_symmetry.space_group_name_H-M   'P 1'
#
loop_
_entity.id
_entity.type
_entity.pdbx_description
1 polymer ?
#
loop_
_entity_poly.entity_id
_entity_poly.type
_entity_poly.pdbx_seq_one_letter_code
_entity_poly.pdbx_strand_id
1 'polypeptide(L)'
;MDLTVFAVNDGFAEAILRGLRASFITQAQYTQMKTSNNLQDLKSHLEETDYANYLQNDVVELTIPLLRQKLKKKLADELEYIQAQSVGKLNEFINMMKHRYMIDNVVNMIEGIKNKVHKDDLIAAADPLGFFPEMTQISVFDKDDYSELYQEVLIDTPVGPYFMRFLESCMHGVSENCGMNVVQEIFKEMRPEHIRTSLKKMWLEDFHEYCVEQLNSTSAEILDDLLKFEADMKSIQVVYNTIQHTVAKSQEVRKQLTPALGYLYPDCQTSLKNARSLDEIKEAIKGCENYGNIVKDAPDPSRKEEQNFATSLEDLMYDEEIKRYSLAFDQAAQYAVFYAYLKLKEQEIRNIVWLAEMITRNLPKNSPGWKKIVVPFDSLLNIN
;
A
#
# COMPACT_ATOMS: atom_id res chain seq x y z
N MET A 1 -16.74 20.36 -19.85
CA MET A 1 -16.11 21.63 -19.47
C MET A 1 -14.90 21.38 -18.57
N ASP A 2 -14.86 20.24 -17.88
CA ASP A 2 -13.75 19.85 -16.98
C ASP A 2 -12.44 19.52 -17.73
N LEU A 3 -12.51 18.85 -18.88
CA LEU A 3 -11.34 18.59 -19.75
C LEU A 3 -10.56 19.85 -20.11
N THR A 4 -11.26 20.96 -20.39
CA THR A 4 -10.63 22.22 -20.81
C THR A 4 -10.02 23.01 -19.66
N VAL A 5 -10.50 22.82 -18.42
CA VAL A 5 -9.95 23.50 -17.23
C VAL A 5 -8.84 22.66 -16.60
N PHE A 6 -8.96 21.34 -16.63
CA PHE A 6 -7.93 20.41 -16.16
C PHE A 6 -6.60 20.61 -16.89
N ALA A 7 -6.64 20.72 -18.22
CA ALA A 7 -5.44 20.89 -19.03
C ALA A 7 -4.65 22.17 -18.72
N VAL A 8 -5.28 23.21 -18.17
CA VAL A 8 -4.64 24.49 -17.87
C VAL A 8 -3.63 24.38 -16.73
N ASN A 9 -3.97 23.62 -15.68
CA ASN A 9 -3.13 23.50 -14.49
C ASN A 9 -2.41 22.16 -14.40
N ASP A 10 -3.08 21.06 -14.80
CA ASP A 10 -2.63 19.70 -14.51
C ASP A 10 -2.27 18.90 -15.77
N GLY A 11 -2.48 19.48 -16.96
CA GLY A 11 -2.21 18.80 -18.24
C GLY A 11 -0.74 18.42 -18.44
N PHE A 12 0.19 19.26 -17.96
CA PHE A 12 1.62 18.97 -18.03
C PHE A 12 2.02 17.80 -17.12
N ALA A 13 1.52 17.78 -15.89
CA ALA A 13 1.76 16.72 -14.92
C ALA A 13 1.19 15.37 -15.41
N GLU A 14 -0.03 15.37 -15.97
CA GLU A 14 -0.62 14.17 -16.57
C GLU A 14 0.21 13.67 -17.77
N ALA A 15 0.66 14.57 -18.65
CA ALA A 15 1.45 14.19 -19.82
C ALA A 15 2.79 13.55 -19.43
N ILE A 16 3.48 14.08 -18.42
CA ILE A 16 4.71 13.48 -17.89
C ILE A 16 4.42 12.07 -17.36
N LEU A 17 3.39 11.91 -16.54
CA LEU A 17 3.06 10.63 -15.93
C LEU A 17 2.65 9.59 -16.98
N ARG A 18 1.94 10.00 -18.05
CA ARG A 18 1.67 9.14 -19.20
C ARG A 18 2.93 8.80 -20.01
N GLY A 19 3.90 9.71 -20.07
CA GLY A 19 5.24 9.39 -20.59
C GLY A 19 5.94 8.33 -19.75
N LEU A 20 5.88 8.47 -18.42
CA LEU A 20 6.40 7.48 -17.46
C LEU A 20 5.66 6.13 -17.57
N ARG A 21 4.44 6.07 -18.09
CA ARG A 21 3.80 4.78 -18.42
C ARG A 21 4.60 3.95 -19.43
N ALA A 22 5.31 4.60 -20.37
CA ALA A 22 6.15 3.86 -21.32
C ALA A 22 7.40 3.24 -20.67
N SER A 23 7.76 3.68 -19.45
CA SER A 23 8.92 3.18 -18.70
C SER A 23 8.68 1.82 -18.00
N PHE A 24 7.45 1.33 -17.97
CA PHE A 24 7.14 0.09 -17.25
C PHE A 24 7.83 -1.11 -17.91
N ILE A 25 8.33 -2.01 -17.07
CA ILE A 25 9.02 -3.21 -17.54
C ILE A 25 8.00 -4.12 -18.22
N THR A 26 8.26 -4.44 -19.48
CA THR A 26 7.41 -5.30 -20.30
C THR A 26 7.58 -6.77 -19.96
N GLN A 27 6.59 -7.61 -20.32
CA GLN A 27 6.66 -9.06 -20.13
C GLN A 27 7.88 -9.70 -20.82
N ALA A 28 8.32 -9.14 -21.95
CA ALA A 28 9.53 -9.58 -22.65
C ALA A 28 10.79 -9.34 -21.80
N GLN A 29 10.92 -8.15 -21.21
CA GLN A 29 12.03 -7.80 -20.33
C GLN A 29 12.01 -8.63 -19.04
N TYR A 30 10.84 -8.88 -18.44
CA TYR A 30 10.75 -9.81 -17.30
C TYR A 30 11.22 -11.22 -17.67
N THR A 31 10.87 -11.70 -18.86
CA THR A 31 11.31 -13.02 -19.33
C THR A 31 12.83 -13.08 -19.49
N GLN A 32 13.47 -12.01 -19.97
CA GLN A 32 14.93 -11.88 -20.00
C GLN A 32 15.52 -11.87 -18.59
N MET A 33 14.96 -11.08 -17.67
CA MET A 33 15.42 -11.01 -16.28
C MET A 33 15.33 -12.36 -15.55
N LYS A 34 14.33 -13.21 -15.86
CA LYS A 34 14.21 -14.58 -15.33
C LYS A 34 15.36 -15.49 -15.75
N THR A 35 16.09 -15.17 -16.82
CA THR A 35 17.22 -15.98 -17.27
C THR A 35 18.49 -15.72 -16.45
N SER A 36 18.57 -14.60 -15.73
CA SER A 36 19.68 -14.18 -14.89
C SER A 36 20.03 -15.22 -13.81
N ASN A 37 21.33 -15.42 -13.57
CA ASN A 37 21.80 -16.40 -12.58
C ASN A 37 22.24 -15.72 -11.28
N ASN A 38 22.75 -14.49 -11.36
CA ASN A 38 23.22 -13.72 -10.20
C ASN A 38 22.53 -12.35 -10.10
N LEU A 39 22.59 -11.74 -8.92
CA LEU A 39 22.09 -10.36 -8.70
C LEU A 39 22.81 -9.33 -9.59
N GLN A 40 24.08 -9.58 -9.93
CA GLN A 40 24.82 -8.71 -10.84
C GLN A 40 24.28 -8.78 -12.28
N ASP A 41 23.85 -9.95 -12.74
CA ASP A 41 23.22 -10.09 -14.06
C ASP A 41 21.87 -9.35 -14.07
N LEU A 42 21.09 -9.46 -12.97
CA LEU A 42 19.85 -8.71 -12.82
C LEU A 42 20.11 -7.19 -12.84
N LYS A 43 21.17 -6.73 -12.17
CA LYS A 43 21.59 -5.33 -12.20
C LYS A 43 21.87 -4.86 -13.62
N SER A 44 22.61 -5.62 -14.42
CA SER A 44 22.89 -5.28 -15.82
C SER A 44 21.61 -5.13 -16.65
N HIS A 45 20.63 -6.04 -16.48
CA HIS A 45 19.34 -5.91 -17.18
C HIS A 45 18.52 -4.71 -16.69
N LEU A 46 18.61 -4.36 -15.40
CA LEU A 46 17.96 -3.16 -14.86
C LEU A 46 18.66 -1.87 -15.32
N GLU A 47 19.96 -1.91 -15.61
CA GLU A 47 20.71 -0.79 -16.19
C GLU A 47 20.34 -0.49 -17.64
N GLU A 48 19.80 -1.46 -18.38
CA GLU A 48 19.23 -1.24 -19.72
C GLU A 48 17.85 -0.57 -19.68
N THR A 49 17.24 -0.47 -18.50
CA THR A 49 15.95 0.18 -18.28
C THR A 49 16.13 1.55 -17.62
N ASP A 50 15.02 2.25 -17.38
CA ASP A 50 15.00 3.57 -16.74
C ASP A 50 15.55 3.57 -15.29
N TYR A 51 15.93 2.42 -14.73
CA TYR A 51 16.60 2.32 -13.42
C TYR A 51 18.12 2.57 -13.47
N ALA A 52 18.70 2.73 -14.68
CA ALA A 52 20.13 2.91 -14.92
C ALA A 52 20.80 3.93 -13.97
N ASN A 53 20.26 5.15 -13.92
CA ASN A 53 20.86 6.27 -13.19
C ASN A 53 21.03 6.01 -11.68
N TYR A 54 20.20 5.13 -11.11
CA TYR A 54 20.20 4.82 -9.68
C TYR A 54 21.08 3.62 -9.32
N LEU A 55 21.47 2.80 -10.30
CA LEU A 55 22.22 1.55 -10.13
C LEU A 55 23.69 1.65 -10.57
N GLN A 56 24.03 2.55 -11.49
CA GLN A 56 25.37 2.67 -12.09
C GLN A 56 26.50 3.00 -11.09
N ASN A 57 26.22 3.73 -10.01
CA ASN A 57 27.25 4.26 -9.11
C ASN A 57 27.63 3.34 -7.93
N ASP A 58 27.10 2.12 -7.84
CA ASP A 58 27.41 1.24 -6.71
C ASP A 58 28.72 0.48 -6.89
N VAL A 59 29.68 0.80 -6.03
CA VAL A 59 30.92 0.05 -5.80
C VAL A 59 30.70 -1.12 -4.82
N VAL A 60 29.58 -1.10 -4.07
CA VAL A 60 29.24 -2.10 -3.03
C VAL A 60 28.42 -3.25 -3.62
N GLU A 61 28.63 -4.47 -3.13
CA GLU A 61 27.81 -5.64 -3.48
C GLU A 61 26.31 -5.34 -3.28
N LEU A 62 25.52 -5.56 -4.34
CA LEU A 62 24.09 -5.27 -4.33
C LEU A 62 23.36 -6.25 -3.41
N THR A 63 22.79 -5.74 -2.32
CA THR A 63 21.89 -6.52 -1.45
C THR A 63 20.42 -6.23 -1.80
N ILE A 64 19.54 -7.21 -1.55
CA ILE A 64 18.09 -7.08 -1.84
C ILE A 64 17.46 -5.86 -1.13
N PRO A 65 17.75 -5.57 0.16
CA PRO A 65 17.22 -4.38 0.82
C PRO A 65 17.69 -3.07 0.18
N LEU A 66 18.97 -3.00 -0.21
CA LEU A 66 19.54 -1.83 -0.88
C LEU A 66 18.91 -1.62 -2.26
N LEU A 67 18.69 -2.70 -3.02
CA LEU A 67 17.98 -2.65 -4.29
C LEU A 67 16.57 -2.08 -4.09
N ARG A 68 15.80 -2.63 -3.14
CA ARG A 68 14.45 -2.14 -2.83
C ARG A 68 14.44 -0.66 -2.48
N GLN A 69 15.38 -0.20 -1.65
CA GLN A 69 15.48 1.20 -1.25
C GLN A 69 15.74 2.12 -2.45
N LYS A 70 16.64 1.72 -3.35
CA LYS A 70 16.96 2.50 -4.56
C LYS A 70 15.80 2.59 -5.53
N LEU A 71 15.11 1.47 -5.77
CA LEU A 71 13.92 1.45 -6.63
C LEU A 71 12.81 2.36 -6.06
N LYS A 72 12.60 2.33 -4.74
CA LYS A 72 11.67 3.23 -4.06
C LYS A 72 12.11 4.68 -4.10
N LYS A 73 13.41 4.95 -3.99
CA LYS A 73 13.95 6.32 -4.08
C LYS A 73 13.67 6.93 -5.45
N LYS A 74 13.86 6.18 -6.54
CA LYS A 74 13.47 6.65 -7.88
C LYS A 74 11.99 7.04 -7.93
N LEU A 75 11.10 6.19 -7.39
CA LEU A 75 9.67 6.46 -7.36
C LEU A 75 9.35 7.73 -6.53
N ALA A 76 10.06 7.94 -5.42
CA ALA A 76 9.92 9.15 -4.61
C ALA A 76 10.38 10.40 -5.37
N ASP A 77 11.53 10.35 -6.04
CA ASP A 77 12.08 11.47 -6.82
C ASP A 77 11.15 11.83 -8.00
N GLU A 78 10.56 10.83 -8.68
CA GLU A 78 9.56 11.04 -9.73
C GLU A 78 8.28 11.70 -9.19
N LEU A 79 7.78 11.24 -8.05
CA LEU A 79 6.58 11.80 -7.44
C LEU A 79 6.81 13.22 -6.92
N GLU A 80 7.99 13.49 -6.35
CA GLU A 80 8.40 14.83 -5.91
C GLU A 80 8.53 15.78 -7.10
N TYR A 81 9.10 15.33 -8.23
CA TYR A 81 9.14 16.11 -9.45
C TYR A 81 7.74 16.48 -9.95
N ILE A 82 6.81 15.52 -9.99
CA ILE A 82 5.41 15.78 -10.36
C ILE A 82 4.78 16.76 -9.38
N GLN A 83 4.98 16.57 -8.09
CA GLN A 83 4.44 17.44 -7.04
C GLN A 83 4.95 18.87 -7.16
N ALA A 84 6.25 19.07 -7.44
CA ALA A 84 6.85 20.38 -7.64
C ALA A 84 6.26 21.16 -8.82
N GLN A 85 5.68 20.45 -9.80
CA GLN A 85 4.99 21.02 -10.95
C GLN A 85 3.46 21.09 -10.78
N SER A 86 2.94 20.60 -9.65
CA SER A 86 1.51 20.53 -9.36
C SER A 86 1.05 21.73 -8.55
N VAL A 87 -0.16 22.24 -8.82
CA VAL A 87 -0.72 23.41 -8.11
C VAL A 87 -2.12 23.07 -7.58
N GLY A 88 -2.47 23.63 -6.41
CA GLY A 88 -3.81 23.51 -5.83
C GLY A 88 -4.19 22.06 -5.54
N LYS A 89 -5.33 21.61 -6.11
CA LYS A 89 -5.96 20.33 -5.82
C LYS A 89 -5.08 19.11 -6.10
N LEU A 90 -4.23 19.16 -7.13
CA LEU A 90 -3.32 18.05 -7.46
C LEU A 90 -2.23 17.90 -6.39
N ASN A 91 -1.72 19.01 -5.86
CA ASN A 91 -0.70 18.98 -4.81
C ASN A 91 -1.29 18.42 -3.50
N GLU A 92 -2.49 18.85 -3.13
CA GLU A 92 -3.23 18.29 -1.98
C GLU A 92 -3.50 16.80 -2.15
N PHE A 93 -3.92 16.38 -3.35
CA PHE A 93 -4.14 14.97 -3.67
C PHE A 93 -2.87 14.12 -3.52
N ILE A 94 -1.73 14.59 -4.05
CA ILE A 94 -0.43 13.91 -3.90
C ILE A 94 -0.01 13.86 -2.42
N ASN A 95 -0.22 14.94 -1.66
CA ASN A 95 0.07 14.96 -0.21
C ASN A 95 -0.77 13.93 0.54
N MET A 96 -2.08 13.84 0.24
CA MET A 96 -2.92 12.81 0.84
C MET A 96 -2.45 11.39 0.49
N MET A 97 -1.96 11.16 -0.73
CA MET A 97 -1.35 9.88 -1.09
C MET A 97 -0.07 9.60 -0.27
N LYS A 98 0.76 10.63 -0.02
CA LYS A 98 1.98 10.52 0.81
C LYS A 98 1.67 10.21 2.27
N HIS A 99 0.53 10.66 2.83
CA HIS A 99 0.15 10.37 4.22
C HIS A 99 0.11 8.86 4.52
N ARG A 100 -0.26 8.02 3.53
CA ARG A 100 -0.21 6.55 3.67
C ARG A 100 1.18 6.04 4.04
N TYR A 101 2.23 6.59 3.43
CA TYR A 101 3.63 6.20 3.66
C TYR A 101 4.19 6.86 4.91
N MET A 102 3.76 8.09 5.21
CA MET A 102 4.11 8.76 6.46
C MET A 102 3.61 7.96 7.66
N ILE A 103 2.39 7.40 7.61
CA ILE A 103 1.87 6.49 8.65
C ILE A 103 2.80 5.28 8.83
N ASP A 104 3.24 4.63 7.74
CA ASP A 104 4.14 3.49 7.82
C ASP A 104 5.48 3.85 8.45
N ASN A 105 6.06 4.98 8.05
CA ASN A 105 7.31 5.49 8.60
C ASN A 105 7.20 5.82 10.08
N VAL A 106 6.15 6.53 10.51
CA VAL A 106 5.93 6.85 11.93
C VAL A 106 5.78 5.59 12.76
N VAL A 107 5.00 4.60 12.29
CA VAL A 107 4.85 3.33 13.01
C VAL A 107 6.17 2.57 13.08
N ASN A 108 6.95 2.54 12.01
CA ASN A 108 8.28 1.90 12.00
C ASN A 108 9.27 2.62 12.94
N MET A 109 9.18 3.94 13.07
CA MET A 109 9.98 4.72 14.01
C MET A 109 9.61 4.40 15.45
N ILE A 110 8.30 4.34 15.78
CA ILE A 110 7.82 3.94 17.12
C ILE A 110 8.31 2.52 17.46
N GLU A 111 8.27 1.60 16.51
CA GLU A 111 8.80 0.24 16.68
C GLU A 111 10.34 0.24 16.86
N GLY A 112 11.05 1.05 16.10
CA GLY A 112 12.50 1.23 16.20
C GLY A 112 12.94 1.77 17.56
N ILE A 113 12.22 2.75 18.11
CA ILE A 113 12.43 3.30 19.44
C ILE A 113 12.17 2.23 20.51
N LYS A 114 11.08 1.47 20.38
CA LYS A 114 10.76 0.34 21.27
C LYS A 114 11.87 -0.71 21.30
N ASN A 115 12.47 -0.99 20.14
CA ASN A 115 13.54 -1.97 19.98
C ASN A 115 14.95 -1.41 20.22
N LYS A 116 15.08 -0.12 20.57
CA LYS A 116 16.36 0.57 20.84
C LYS A 116 17.35 0.54 19.67
N VAL A 117 16.85 0.63 18.44
CA VAL A 117 17.68 0.71 17.23
C VAL A 117 18.31 2.10 17.10
N HIS A 118 19.54 2.18 16.57
CA HIS A 118 20.23 3.45 16.36
C HIS A 118 19.51 4.35 15.33
N LYS A 119 19.49 5.66 15.61
CA LYS A 119 18.80 6.71 14.83
C LYS A 119 19.14 6.69 13.33
N ASP A 120 20.41 6.52 12.99
CA ASP A 120 20.89 6.65 11.61
C ASP A 120 20.47 5.44 10.77
N ASP A 121 20.38 4.27 11.40
CA ASP A 121 19.87 3.05 10.76
C ASP A 121 18.35 3.11 10.54
N LEU A 122 17.61 3.73 11.46
CA LEU A 122 16.16 3.93 11.31
C LEU A 122 15.82 4.90 10.19
N ILE A 123 16.54 6.01 10.09
CA ILE A 123 16.38 6.98 9.01
C ILE A 123 16.82 6.35 7.67
N ALA A 124 17.92 5.59 7.67
CA ALA A 124 18.36 4.87 6.48
C ALA A 124 17.37 3.79 6.03
N ALA A 125 16.62 3.19 6.95
CA ALA A 125 15.60 2.17 6.65
C ALA A 125 14.21 2.75 6.32
N ALA A 126 13.99 4.06 6.53
CA ALA A 126 12.70 4.71 6.28
C ALA A 126 12.34 4.68 4.78
N ASP A 127 11.04 4.63 4.48
CA ASP A 127 10.55 4.69 3.11
C ASP A 127 10.74 6.12 2.55
N PRO A 128 11.46 6.30 1.44
CA PRO A 128 11.65 7.62 0.82
C PRO A 128 10.34 8.33 0.48
N LEU A 129 9.27 7.60 0.16
CA LEU A 129 7.97 8.19 -0.22
C LEU A 129 7.25 8.89 0.93
N GLY A 130 7.53 8.47 2.17
CA GLY A 130 6.93 9.03 3.38
C GLY A 130 7.91 9.83 4.23
N PHE A 131 9.06 10.22 3.67
CA PHE A 131 10.07 10.98 4.40
C PHE A 131 9.60 12.44 4.56
N PHE A 132 9.67 12.94 5.79
CA PHE A 132 9.45 14.36 6.08
C PHE A 132 10.54 14.87 7.04
N PRO A 133 10.98 16.13 6.91
CA PRO A 133 12.09 16.68 7.69
C PRO A 133 11.91 16.54 9.22
N GLU A 134 10.68 16.67 9.70
CA GLU A 134 10.31 16.59 11.11
C GLU A 134 10.51 15.17 11.69
N MET A 135 10.68 14.13 10.85
CA MET A 135 11.08 12.79 11.32
C MET A 135 12.44 12.78 12.01
N THR A 136 13.33 13.71 11.66
CA THR A 136 14.64 13.82 12.32
C THR A 136 14.49 14.30 13.76
N GLN A 137 13.40 15.02 14.09
CA GLN A 137 13.11 15.51 15.43
C GLN A 137 12.47 14.45 16.33
N ILE A 138 11.70 13.50 15.75
CA ILE A 138 11.20 12.28 16.44
C ILE A 138 12.34 11.50 17.11
N SER A 139 13.55 11.60 16.57
CA SER A 139 14.71 10.84 17.05
C SER A 139 15.40 11.42 18.31
N VAL A 140 14.95 12.57 18.82
CA VAL A 140 15.55 13.26 19.99
C VAL A 140 14.90 12.82 21.31
N PHE A 141 13.74 12.17 21.29
CA PHE A 141 13.05 11.76 22.51
C PHE A 141 13.77 10.63 23.22
N ASP A 142 14.17 10.91 24.46
CA ASP A 142 14.81 9.96 25.34
C ASP A 142 13.81 8.92 25.87
N LYS A 143 14.37 7.79 26.29
CA LYS A 143 13.71 6.54 26.64
C LYS A 143 12.51 6.73 27.58
N ASP A 144 11.34 6.31 27.09
CA ASP A 144 10.12 5.94 27.85
C ASP A 144 8.92 6.91 27.83
N ASP A 145 9.03 8.13 27.27
CA ASP A 145 7.88 9.05 27.13
C ASP A 145 7.34 9.16 25.70
N TYR A 146 6.51 8.17 25.32
CA TYR A 146 5.71 8.19 24.09
C TYR A 146 4.73 9.37 24.03
N SER A 147 4.41 9.95 25.18
CA SER A 147 3.50 11.09 25.34
C SER A 147 4.11 12.40 24.84
N GLU A 148 5.41 12.61 25.07
CA GLU A 148 6.14 13.79 24.57
C GLU A 148 6.35 13.69 23.05
N LEU A 149 6.68 12.50 22.55
CA LEU A 149 6.75 12.24 21.10
C LEU A 149 5.41 12.58 20.41
N TYR A 150 4.30 12.25 21.06
CA TYR A 150 2.97 12.53 20.54
C TYR A 150 2.67 14.03 20.52
N GLN A 151 2.93 14.73 21.62
CA GLN A 151 2.58 16.16 21.76
C GLN A 151 3.49 17.08 20.94
N GLU A 152 4.78 16.78 20.88
CA GLU A 152 5.74 17.71 20.26
C GLU A 152 5.95 17.45 18.77
N VAL A 153 5.77 16.20 18.29
CA VAL A 153 6.03 15.90 16.87
C VAL A 153 4.79 15.43 16.13
N LEU A 154 3.96 14.57 16.74
CA LEU A 154 2.81 14.04 16.00
C LEU A 154 1.70 15.09 15.79
N ILE A 155 1.59 16.11 16.65
CA ILE A 155 0.62 17.22 16.45
C ILE A 155 0.93 18.04 15.20
N ASP A 156 2.21 18.31 14.93
CA ASP A 156 2.62 19.14 13.80
C ASP A 156 2.69 18.36 12.47
N THR A 157 2.61 17.03 12.54
CA THR A 157 2.55 16.19 11.33
C THR A 157 1.14 16.10 10.76
N PRO A 158 0.97 16.05 9.43
CA PRO A 158 -0.34 15.94 8.81
C PRO A 158 -1.04 14.60 9.07
N VAL A 159 -0.31 13.62 9.63
CA VAL A 159 -0.88 12.34 10.08
C VAL A 159 -1.39 12.36 11.53
N GLY A 160 -1.07 13.41 12.29
CA GLY A 160 -1.49 13.60 13.68
C GLY A 160 -2.99 13.39 13.94
N PRO A 161 -3.90 13.96 13.11
CA PRO A 161 -5.33 13.79 13.28
C PRO A 161 -5.78 12.32 13.25
N TYR A 162 -5.15 11.47 12.44
CA TYR A 162 -5.47 10.03 12.39
C TYR A 162 -5.09 9.34 13.70
N PHE A 163 -3.96 9.71 14.29
CA PHE A 163 -3.57 9.16 15.58
C PHE A 163 -4.47 9.67 16.72
N MET A 164 -4.95 10.93 16.67
CA MET A 164 -5.95 11.44 17.62
C MET A 164 -7.23 10.60 17.59
N ARG A 165 -7.83 10.45 16.41
CA ARG A 165 -9.04 9.65 16.23
C ARG A 165 -8.84 8.19 16.63
N PHE A 166 -7.65 7.62 16.39
CA PHE A 166 -7.29 6.28 16.84
C PHE A 166 -7.24 6.17 18.36
N LEU A 167 -6.57 7.11 19.04
CA LEU A 167 -6.52 7.13 20.50
C LEU A 167 -7.91 7.34 21.10
N GLU A 168 -8.71 8.26 20.58
CA GLU A 168 -10.12 8.45 20.99
C GLU A 168 -10.94 7.17 20.85
N SER A 169 -10.82 6.48 19.71
CA SER A 169 -11.48 5.19 19.46
C SER A 169 -11.07 4.11 20.46
N CYS A 170 -9.82 4.11 20.91
CA CYS A 170 -9.33 3.20 21.95
C CYS A 170 -9.74 3.65 23.36
N MET A 171 -9.90 4.96 23.60
CA MET A 171 -10.25 5.54 24.91
C MET A 171 -11.74 5.57 25.20
N HIS A 172 -12.63 5.38 24.23
CA HIS A 172 -14.09 5.33 24.44
C HIS A 172 -14.61 4.22 25.41
N GLY A 173 -13.72 3.43 26.01
CA GLY A 173 -14.02 2.49 27.11
C GLY A 173 -13.49 2.91 28.49
N VAL A 174 -12.79 4.05 28.63
CA VAL A 174 -12.17 4.51 29.89
C VAL A 174 -12.62 5.94 30.19
N SER A 175 -13.11 6.15 31.41
CA SER A 175 -13.67 7.40 31.93
C SER A 175 -12.76 8.62 31.72
N GLU A 176 -13.35 9.81 31.65
CA GLU A 176 -12.83 11.14 31.26
C GLU A 176 -11.58 11.68 31.98
N ASN A 177 -10.87 10.88 32.80
CA ASN A 177 -9.70 11.30 33.58
C ASN A 177 -8.45 10.38 33.40
N CYS A 178 -8.21 9.86 32.20
CA CYS A 178 -7.08 8.93 31.94
C CYS A 178 -6.20 9.38 30.75
N GLY A 179 -5.71 10.61 30.79
CA GLY A 179 -5.06 11.24 29.63
C GLY A 179 -3.63 10.80 29.28
N MET A 180 -2.91 10.04 30.13
CA MET A 180 -1.44 9.90 29.92
C MET A 180 -0.89 8.48 30.06
N ASN A 181 -1.25 7.74 31.11
CA ASN A 181 -0.72 6.38 31.34
C ASN A 181 -1.36 5.34 30.39
N VAL A 182 -2.64 5.55 30.04
CA VAL A 182 -3.38 4.64 29.16
C VAL A 182 -2.84 4.66 27.73
N VAL A 183 -2.38 5.82 27.24
CA VAL A 183 -1.74 5.93 25.91
C VAL A 183 -0.47 5.10 25.87
N GLN A 184 0.38 5.20 26.90
CA GLN A 184 1.60 4.39 27.00
C GLN A 184 1.29 2.89 27.14
N GLU A 185 0.25 2.51 27.88
CA GLU A 185 -0.21 1.12 27.97
C GLU A 185 -0.73 0.61 26.62
N ILE A 186 -1.54 1.38 25.90
CA ILE A 186 -2.04 1.01 24.56
C ILE A 186 -0.88 0.78 23.58
N PHE A 187 0.12 1.68 23.54
CA PHE A 187 1.28 1.50 22.66
C PHE A 187 2.19 0.33 23.09
N LYS A 188 2.21 -0.02 24.39
CA LYS A 188 2.94 -1.19 24.89
C LYS A 188 2.21 -2.50 24.60
N GLU A 189 0.90 -2.53 24.81
CA GLU A 189 0.04 -3.72 24.69
C GLU A 189 -0.35 -4.07 23.25
N MET A 190 -0.48 -3.07 22.38
CA MET A 190 -0.95 -3.28 21.00
C MET A 190 0.21 -3.62 20.06
N ARG A 191 -0.07 -4.53 19.13
CA ARG A 191 0.86 -4.87 18.04
C ARG A 191 0.98 -3.71 17.04
N PRO A 192 2.19 -3.32 16.60
CA PRO A 192 2.37 -2.21 15.67
C PRO A 192 1.65 -2.43 14.34
N GLU A 193 1.49 -3.68 13.88
CA GLU A 193 0.73 -3.98 12.67
C GLU A 193 -0.76 -3.64 12.80
N HIS A 194 -1.33 -3.75 14.01
CA HIS A 194 -2.72 -3.39 14.27
C HIS A 194 -2.90 -1.87 14.23
N ILE A 195 -1.97 -1.11 14.82
CA ILE A 195 -1.96 0.35 14.76
C ILE A 195 -1.85 0.81 13.30
N ARG A 196 -0.90 0.26 12.54
CA ARG A 196 -0.71 0.53 11.11
C ARG A 196 -1.98 0.29 10.30
N THR A 197 -2.64 -0.85 10.51
CA THR A 197 -3.84 -1.22 9.76
C THR A 197 -5.02 -0.30 10.08
N SER A 198 -5.17 0.09 11.35
CA SER A 198 -6.22 0.99 11.84
C SER A 198 -6.04 2.42 11.33
N LEU A 199 -4.82 2.96 11.40
CA LEU A 199 -4.52 4.29 10.86
C LEU A 199 -4.73 4.34 9.34
N LYS A 200 -4.29 3.29 8.62
CA LYS A 200 -4.55 3.17 7.18
C LYS A 200 -6.04 3.03 6.85
N LYS A 201 -6.87 2.56 7.78
CA LYS A 201 -8.32 2.55 7.58
C LYS A 201 -8.87 3.98 7.67
N MET A 202 -8.53 4.72 8.71
CA MET A 202 -8.99 6.11 8.89
C MET A 202 -8.52 7.00 7.74
N TRP A 203 -7.26 6.83 7.30
CA TRP A 203 -6.75 7.48 6.10
C TRP A 203 -7.57 7.15 4.84
N LEU A 204 -7.98 5.90 4.65
CA LEU A 204 -8.76 5.49 3.48
C LEU A 204 -10.16 6.10 3.47
N GLU A 205 -10.79 6.23 4.65
CA GLU A 205 -12.10 6.87 4.82
C GLU A 205 -12.02 8.38 4.53
N ASP A 206 -11.05 9.09 5.11
CA ASP A 206 -10.85 10.53 4.85
C ASP A 206 -10.40 10.79 3.40
N PHE A 207 -9.61 9.90 2.80
CA PHE A 207 -9.20 10.02 1.40
C PHE A 207 -10.38 9.84 0.44
N HIS A 208 -11.29 8.93 0.75
CA HIS A 208 -12.52 8.75 -0.02
C HIS A 208 -13.42 9.97 0.05
N GLU A 209 -13.64 10.53 1.25
CA GLU A 209 -14.41 11.75 1.46
C GLU A 209 -13.82 12.93 0.66
N TYR A 210 -12.50 13.12 0.75
CA TYR A 210 -11.80 14.13 -0.05
C TYR A 210 -11.99 13.91 -1.56
N CYS A 211 -11.91 12.66 -2.02
CA CYS A 211 -12.08 12.36 -3.44
C CYS A 211 -13.48 12.71 -3.95
N VAL A 212 -14.52 12.48 -3.14
CA VAL A 212 -15.91 12.78 -3.51
C VAL A 212 -16.18 14.29 -3.47
N GLU A 213 -15.61 15.01 -2.51
CA GLU A 213 -15.89 16.44 -2.33
C GLU A 213 -15.06 17.36 -3.24
N GLN A 214 -13.78 17.05 -3.44
CA GLN A 214 -12.83 18.01 -4.02
C GLN A 214 -12.47 17.76 -5.48
N LEU A 215 -12.64 16.53 -5.98
CA LEU A 215 -12.19 16.15 -7.33
C LEU A 215 -13.27 16.38 -8.39
N ASN A 216 -12.84 16.39 -9.65
CA ASN A 216 -13.74 16.43 -10.81
C ASN A 216 -14.61 15.17 -10.86
N SER A 217 -15.84 15.27 -11.36
CA SER A 217 -16.80 14.15 -11.41
C SER A 217 -16.21 12.87 -12.01
N THR A 218 -15.52 12.96 -13.15
CA THR A 218 -14.87 11.81 -13.80
C THR A 218 -13.77 11.19 -12.94
N SER A 219 -12.98 12.02 -12.24
CA SER A 219 -11.93 11.52 -11.35
C SER A 219 -12.52 10.88 -10.10
N ALA A 220 -13.58 11.47 -9.57
CA ALA A 220 -14.29 11.00 -8.39
C ALA A 220 -14.94 9.63 -8.66
N GLU A 221 -15.61 9.43 -9.80
CA GLU A 221 -16.22 8.14 -10.16
C GLU A 221 -15.20 7.00 -10.24
N ILE A 222 -14.05 7.23 -10.89
CA ILE A 222 -13.00 6.21 -11.02
C ILE A 222 -12.32 5.94 -9.69
N LEU A 223 -11.94 6.99 -8.95
CA LEU A 223 -11.30 6.81 -7.64
C LEU A 223 -12.26 6.19 -6.62
N ASP A 224 -13.54 6.54 -6.66
CA ASP A 224 -14.57 5.93 -5.81
C ASP A 224 -14.64 4.42 -6.04
N ASP A 225 -14.69 3.96 -7.29
CA ASP A 225 -14.66 2.51 -7.59
C ASP A 225 -13.36 1.84 -7.13
N LEU A 226 -12.20 2.47 -7.37
CA LEU A 226 -10.90 1.94 -6.96
C LEU A 226 -10.76 1.84 -5.43
N LEU A 227 -11.19 2.87 -4.70
CA LEU A 227 -11.08 2.92 -3.24
C LEU A 227 -12.09 2.02 -2.55
N LYS A 228 -13.31 1.91 -3.07
CA LYS A 228 -14.29 0.92 -2.62
C LYS A 228 -13.75 -0.49 -2.79
N PHE A 229 -13.14 -0.77 -3.95
CA PHE A 229 -12.49 -2.05 -4.20
C PHE A 229 -11.35 -2.33 -3.21
N GLU A 230 -10.46 -1.37 -2.97
CA GLU A 230 -9.37 -1.53 -1.99
C GLU A 230 -9.89 -1.74 -0.55
N ALA A 231 -10.97 -1.04 -0.17
CA ALA A 231 -11.62 -1.20 1.12
C ALA A 231 -12.26 -2.60 1.29
N ASP A 232 -12.94 -3.08 0.24
CA ASP A 232 -13.54 -4.41 0.20
C ASP A 232 -12.48 -5.51 0.26
N MET A 233 -11.40 -5.37 -0.52
CA MET A 233 -10.24 -6.27 -0.53
C MET A 233 -9.58 -6.33 0.85
N LYS A 234 -9.32 -5.18 1.48
CA LYS A 234 -8.77 -5.11 2.84
C LYS A 234 -9.69 -5.77 3.86
N SER A 235 -11.01 -5.60 3.70
CA SER A 235 -11.99 -6.25 4.58
C SER A 235 -11.96 -7.77 4.45
N ILE A 236 -11.92 -8.28 3.22
CA ILE A 236 -11.80 -9.72 2.94
C ILE A 236 -10.50 -10.28 3.52
N GLN A 237 -9.37 -9.59 3.29
CA GLN A 237 -8.06 -9.99 3.82
C GLN A 237 -8.05 -10.09 5.35
N VAL A 238 -8.60 -9.08 6.04
CA VAL A 238 -8.68 -9.08 7.51
C VAL A 238 -9.54 -10.24 8.01
N VAL A 239 -10.68 -10.50 7.37
CA VAL A 239 -11.56 -11.59 7.78
C VAL A 239 -10.93 -12.95 7.47
N TYR A 240 -10.29 -13.12 6.32
CA TYR A 240 -9.54 -14.32 5.95
C TYR A 240 -8.42 -14.64 6.95
N ASN A 241 -7.58 -13.65 7.27
CA ASN A 241 -6.47 -13.81 8.22
C ASN A 241 -6.96 -14.07 9.65
N THR A 242 -8.13 -13.54 10.04
CA THR A 242 -8.68 -13.75 11.38
C THR A 242 -9.45 -15.05 11.54
N ILE A 243 -9.83 -15.75 10.46
CA ILE A 243 -10.39 -17.12 10.56
C ILE A 243 -9.40 -18.08 11.22
N GLN A 244 -8.10 -17.87 11.02
CA GLN A 244 -7.04 -18.70 11.60
C GLN A 244 -6.87 -18.49 13.12
N HIS A 245 -7.41 -17.40 13.69
CA HIS A 245 -7.23 -17.03 15.10
C HIS A 245 -8.53 -17.15 15.92
N THR A 246 -8.44 -17.81 17.09
CA THR A 246 -9.55 -18.28 17.93
C THR A 246 -10.57 -17.20 18.33
N VAL A 247 -11.83 -17.63 18.40
CA VAL A 247 -13.09 -16.94 18.04
C VAL A 247 -13.57 -15.79 18.98
N ALA A 248 -12.92 -15.50 20.12
CA ALA A 248 -13.50 -14.58 21.12
C ALA A 248 -13.17 -13.08 20.94
N LYS A 249 -11.95 -12.71 20.50
CA LYS A 249 -11.54 -11.31 20.26
C LYS A 249 -11.59 -10.89 18.78
N SER A 250 -11.81 -11.84 17.87
CA SER A 250 -11.74 -11.61 16.44
C SER A 250 -12.87 -10.71 15.92
N GLN A 251 -14.06 -10.71 16.52
CA GLN A 251 -15.19 -9.89 16.06
C GLN A 251 -15.01 -8.39 16.33
N GLU A 252 -14.44 -8.03 17.48
CA GLU A 252 -14.17 -6.63 17.85
C GLU A 252 -13.00 -6.07 17.04
N VAL A 253 -11.94 -6.87 16.87
CA VAL A 253 -10.81 -6.55 15.99
C VAL A 253 -11.26 -6.42 14.52
N ARG A 254 -12.18 -7.26 14.04
CA ARG A 254 -12.77 -7.12 12.69
C ARG A 254 -13.55 -5.82 12.55
N LYS A 255 -14.33 -5.41 13.55
CA LYS A 255 -15.05 -4.13 13.52
C LYS A 255 -14.09 -2.93 13.49
N GLN A 256 -13.00 -3.00 14.26
CA GLN A 256 -12.01 -1.93 14.30
C GLN A 256 -11.21 -1.84 12.99
N LEU A 257 -10.78 -2.97 12.41
CA LEU A 257 -9.89 -3.00 11.24
C LEU A 257 -10.58 -2.94 9.88
N THR A 258 -11.86 -3.30 9.77
CA THR A 258 -12.59 -3.22 8.49
C THR A 258 -13.04 -1.78 8.22
N PRO A 259 -12.68 -1.19 7.06
CA PRO A 259 -13.21 0.11 6.64
C PRO A 259 -14.73 0.12 6.58
N ALA A 260 -15.36 1.26 6.87
CA ALA A 260 -16.79 1.47 6.66
C ALA A 260 -17.08 1.98 5.23
N LEU A 261 -16.36 1.43 4.24
CA LEU A 261 -16.40 1.85 2.84
C LEU A 261 -16.39 0.62 1.95
N GLY A 262 -17.07 0.68 0.81
CA GLY A 262 -17.07 -0.38 -0.19
C GLY A 262 -18.46 -0.76 -0.68
N TYR A 263 -18.52 -1.64 -1.67
CA TYR A 263 -19.77 -2.25 -2.10
C TYR A 263 -20.26 -3.30 -1.10
N LEU A 264 -19.39 -3.77 -0.21
CA LEU A 264 -19.77 -4.71 0.85
C LEU A 264 -20.45 -4.00 2.04
N TYR A 265 -20.36 -2.68 2.19
CA TYR A 265 -21.04 -1.95 3.25
C TYR A 265 -22.47 -1.54 2.82
N PRO A 266 -23.51 -1.69 3.64
CA PRO A 266 -23.53 -2.19 5.04
C PRO A 266 -23.92 -3.68 5.21
N ASP A 267 -24.66 -4.26 4.26
CA ASP A 267 -25.32 -5.56 4.45
C ASP A 267 -24.35 -6.74 4.38
N CYS A 268 -23.50 -6.79 3.35
CA CYS A 268 -22.51 -7.86 3.18
C CYS A 268 -21.42 -7.81 4.26
N GLN A 269 -21.06 -6.63 4.76
CA GLN A 269 -20.01 -6.46 5.77
C GLN A 269 -20.45 -6.98 7.13
N THR A 270 -21.75 -6.89 7.46
CA THR A 270 -22.28 -7.48 8.70
C THR A 270 -22.20 -9.01 8.66
N SER A 271 -22.55 -9.61 7.51
CA SER A 271 -22.40 -11.03 7.26
C SER A 271 -20.92 -11.47 7.26
N LEU A 272 -20.04 -10.68 6.62
CA LEU A 272 -18.60 -10.94 6.54
C LEU A 272 -17.92 -10.86 7.92
N LYS A 273 -18.32 -9.90 8.77
CA LYS A 273 -17.82 -9.78 10.15
C LYS A 273 -18.14 -11.02 10.99
N ASN A 274 -19.29 -11.65 10.74
CA ASN A 274 -19.76 -12.83 11.45
C ASN A 274 -19.24 -14.15 10.86
N ALA A 275 -18.66 -14.15 9.66
CA ALA A 275 -18.19 -15.34 8.98
C ALA A 275 -17.11 -16.10 9.79
N ARG A 276 -17.29 -17.41 9.92
CA ARG A 276 -16.41 -18.35 10.63
C ARG A 276 -15.73 -19.36 9.72
N SER A 277 -16.20 -19.50 8.48
CA SER A 277 -15.67 -20.41 7.47
C SER A 277 -15.47 -19.70 6.13
N LEU A 278 -14.63 -20.26 5.26
CA LEU A 278 -14.40 -19.73 3.92
C LEU A 278 -15.65 -19.83 3.03
N ASP A 279 -16.48 -20.85 3.26
CA ASP A 279 -17.76 -21.00 2.56
C ASP A 279 -18.75 -19.90 2.93
N GLU A 280 -18.79 -19.47 4.20
CA GLU A 280 -19.60 -18.31 4.64
C GLU A 280 -19.10 -16.99 4.04
N ILE A 281 -17.77 -16.83 3.87
CA ILE A 281 -17.20 -15.69 3.14
C ILE A 281 -17.66 -15.73 1.69
N LYS A 282 -17.57 -16.90 1.02
CA LYS A 282 -18.03 -17.07 -0.36
C LYS A 282 -19.52 -16.73 -0.49
N GLU A 283 -20.36 -17.18 0.44
CA GLU A 283 -21.78 -16.87 0.43
C GLU A 283 -22.10 -15.40 0.69
N ALA A 284 -21.40 -14.74 1.61
CA ALA A 284 -21.56 -13.31 1.86
C ALA A 284 -21.17 -12.44 0.65
N ILE A 285 -20.26 -12.95 -0.19
CA ILE A 285 -19.69 -12.24 -1.34
C ILE A 285 -20.40 -12.58 -2.66
N LYS A 286 -21.15 -13.70 -2.74
CA LYS A 286 -21.92 -14.11 -3.94
C LYS A 286 -22.89 -13.03 -4.45
N GLY A 287 -23.35 -12.12 -3.58
CA GLY A 287 -24.25 -11.02 -3.94
C GLY A 287 -23.59 -9.90 -4.76
N CYS A 288 -22.26 -9.81 -4.81
CA CYS A 288 -21.54 -8.79 -5.55
C CYS A 288 -20.80 -9.41 -6.75
N GLU A 289 -21.25 -9.09 -7.97
CA GLU A 289 -20.88 -9.77 -9.23
C GLU A 289 -19.36 -9.78 -9.55
N ASN A 290 -18.58 -8.88 -8.94
CA ASN A 290 -17.13 -8.76 -9.21
C ASN A 290 -16.24 -9.54 -8.24
N TYR A 291 -16.69 -9.77 -7.01
CA TYR A 291 -15.85 -10.34 -5.95
C TYR A 291 -15.98 -11.87 -5.85
N GLY A 292 -17.11 -12.40 -6.32
CA GLY A 292 -17.38 -13.84 -6.28
C GLY A 292 -16.37 -14.67 -7.07
N ASN A 293 -15.76 -14.13 -8.12
CA ASN A 293 -14.75 -14.86 -8.91
C ASN A 293 -13.38 -14.88 -8.23
N ILE A 294 -13.00 -13.79 -7.55
CA ILE A 294 -11.73 -13.67 -6.80
C ILE A 294 -11.69 -14.68 -5.65
N VAL A 295 -12.82 -14.84 -4.95
CA VAL A 295 -12.92 -15.70 -3.76
C VAL A 295 -13.21 -17.16 -4.12
N LYS A 296 -13.72 -17.45 -5.32
CA LYS A 296 -13.92 -18.83 -5.80
C LYS A 296 -12.60 -19.58 -5.94
N ASP A 297 -11.58 -18.91 -6.45
CA ASP A 297 -10.26 -19.49 -6.70
C ASP A 297 -9.33 -19.41 -5.47
N ALA A 298 -9.82 -18.84 -4.36
CA ALA A 298 -9.06 -18.70 -3.13
C ALA A 298 -8.83 -20.06 -2.42
N PRO A 299 -7.59 -20.41 -2.07
CA PRO A 299 -7.29 -21.65 -1.34
C PRO A 299 -7.81 -21.61 0.10
N ASP A 300 -8.25 -22.77 0.60
CA ASP A 300 -8.80 -22.91 1.94
C ASP A 300 -7.76 -22.64 3.04
N PRO A 301 -7.99 -21.67 3.95
CA PRO A 301 -7.02 -21.30 5.00
C PRO A 301 -6.81 -22.41 6.04
N SER A 302 -7.68 -23.42 6.07
CA SER A 302 -7.61 -24.57 6.98
C SER A 302 -6.70 -25.70 6.48
N ARG A 303 -6.32 -25.71 5.18
CA ARG A 303 -5.52 -26.76 4.55
C ARG A 303 -4.12 -26.24 4.20
N LYS A 304 -3.19 -26.34 5.16
CA LYS A 304 -1.78 -25.91 5.03
C LYS A 304 -1.02 -26.59 3.87
N GLU A 305 -1.51 -27.71 3.35
CA GLU A 305 -0.85 -28.47 2.28
C GLU A 305 -1.09 -27.86 0.88
N GLU A 306 -2.19 -27.13 0.66
CA GLU A 306 -2.53 -26.48 -0.62
C GLU A 306 -1.89 -25.07 -0.76
N GLN A 307 -1.55 -24.42 0.36
CA GLN A 307 -0.91 -23.09 0.39
C GLN A 307 0.49 -23.04 -0.25
N ASN A 308 1.21 -24.17 -0.30
CA ASN A 308 2.59 -24.19 -0.80
C ASN A 308 2.67 -24.19 -2.34
N PHE A 309 1.58 -24.49 -3.05
CA PHE A 309 1.58 -24.65 -4.51
C PHE A 309 0.46 -23.87 -5.25
N ALA A 310 -0.63 -23.49 -4.57
CA ALA A 310 -1.69 -22.68 -5.16
C ALA A 310 -1.39 -21.17 -5.10
N THR A 311 -1.90 -20.42 -6.08
CA THR A 311 -1.96 -18.96 -6.08
C THR A 311 -2.63 -18.50 -4.78
N SER A 312 -1.96 -17.64 -3.99
CA SER A 312 -2.53 -17.16 -2.73
C SER A 312 -3.77 -16.31 -3.01
N LEU A 313 -4.69 -16.20 -2.04
CA LEU A 313 -5.76 -15.20 -2.13
C LEU A 313 -5.18 -13.79 -2.37
N GLU A 314 -4.05 -13.48 -1.73
CA GLU A 314 -3.33 -12.22 -1.95
C GLU A 314 -2.89 -12.06 -3.42
N ASP A 315 -2.39 -13.13 -4.04
CA ASP A 315 -1.93 -13.10 -5.43
C ASP A 315 -3.11 -12.82 -6.38
N LEU A 316 -4.26 -13.46 -6.15
CA LEU A 316 -5.50 -13.24 -6.93
C LEU A 316 -6.07 -11.83 -6.74
N MET A 317 -5.98 -11.29 -5.53
CA MET A 317 -6.39 -9.92 -5.23
C MET A 317 -5.49 -8.93 -5.96
N TYR A 318 -4.16 -9.14 -5.94
CA TYR A 318 -3.22 -8.29 -6.67
C TYR A 318 -3.45 -8.34 -8.18
N ASP A 319 -3.75 -9.51 -8.75
CA ASP A 319 -4.07 -9.64 -10.18
C ASP A 319 -5.24 -8.73 -10.60
N GLU A 320 -6.32 -8.71 -9.82
CA GLU A 320 -7.49 -7.86 -10.10
C GLU A 320 -7.22 -6.38 -9.79
N GLU A 321 -6.47 -6.05 -8.73
CA GLU A 321 -6.04 -4.68 -8.44
C GLU A 321 -5.27 -4.08 -9.63
N ILE A 322 -4.29 -4.82 -10.16
CA ILE A 322 -3.44 -4.37 -11.27
C ILE A 322 -4.27 -4.16 -12.54
N LYS A 323 -5.25 -5.03 -12.82
CA LYS A 323 -6.18 -4.86 -13.95
C LYS A 323 -6.96 -3.55 -13.82
N ARG A 324 -7.57 -3.30 -12.65
CA ARG A 324 -8.36 -2.07 -12.40
C ARG A 324 -7.50 -0.81 -12.46
N TYR A 325 -6.31 -0.82 -11.87
CA TYR A 325 -5.38 0.31 -11.97
C TYR A 325 -4.91 0.51 -13.42
N SER A 326 -4.74 -0.55 -14.20
CA SER A 326 -4.37 -0.43 -15.63
C SER A 326 -5.50 0.19 -16.46
N LEU A 327 -6.76 -0.22 -16.22
CA LEU A 327 -7.94 0.36 -16.87
C LEU A 327 -8.13 1.84 -16.53
N ALA A 328 -7.69 2.28 -15.34
CA ALA A 328 -7.71 3.69 -14.98
C ALA A 328 -6.85 4.56 -15.92
N PHE A 329 -5.94 4.01 -16.73
CA PHE A 329 -5.17 4.80 -17.71
C PHE A 329 -5.92 5.06 -19.03
N ASP A 330 -7.05 4.40 -19.29
CA ASP A 330 -7.78 4.52 -20.56
C ASP A 330 -8.53 5.85 -20.69
N GLN A 331 -8.96 6.44 -19.57
CA GLN A 331 -9.57 7.77 -19.55
C GLN A 331 -8.52 8.87 -19.35
N ALA A 332 -8.76 10.04 -19.95
CA ALA A 332 -7.88 11.22 -19.90
C ALA A 332 -8.46 12.34 -19.02
N ALA A 333 -7.60 13.27 -18.59
CA ALA A 333 -7.94 14.43 -17.76
C ALA A 333 -8.56 14.07 -16.41
N GLN A 334 -7.87 13.19 -15.67
CA GLN A 334 -8.33 12.71 -14.36
C GLN A 334 -7.18 12.47 -13.38
N TYR A 335 -7.48 12.67 -12.09
CA TYR A 335 -6.53 12.51 -10.99
C TYR A 335 -6.30 11.04 -10.59
N ALA A 336 -7.18 10.11 -10.97
CA ALA A 336 -7.03 8.69 -10.65
C ALA A 336 -5.75 8.07 -11.23
N VAL A 337 -5.25 8.63 -12.33
CA VAL A 337 -4.04 8.14 -13.02
C VAL A 337 -2.80 8.29 -12.14
N PHE A 338 -2.73 9.32 -11.30
CA PHE A 338 -1.63 9.49 -10.33
C PHE A 338 -1.65 8.38 -9.26
N TYR A 339 -2.84 8.06 -8.76
CA TYR A 339 -3.03 6.97 -7.80
C TYR A 339 -2.67 5.60 -8.40
N ALA A 340 -3.20 5.32 -9.59
CA ALA A 340 -2.94 4.09 -10.32
C ALA A 340 -1.45 3.94 -10.67
N TYR A 341 -0.78 5.01 -11.11
CA TYR A 341 0.66 4.99 -11.38
C TYR A 341 1.49 4.57 -10.17
N LEU A 342 1.24 5.21 -9.02
CA LEU A 342 1.95 4.90 -7.78
C LEU A 342 1.78 3.42 -7.42
N LYS A 343 0.54 2.91 -7.47
CA LYS A 343 0.19 1.53 -7.14
C LYS A 343 0.82 0.52 -8.10
N LEU A 344 0.79 0.81 -9.41
CA LEU A 344 1.42 -0.05 -10.42
C LEU A 344 2.94 -0.06 -10.31
N LYS A 345 3.57 1.09 -10.02
CA LYS A 345 5.03 1.14 -9.77
C LYS A 345 5.43 0.41 -8.51
N GLU A 346 4.65 0.48 -7.43
CA GLU A 346 4.89 -0.34 -6.24
C GLU A 346 4.87 -1.84 -6.56
N GLN A 347 3.94 -2.28 -7.42
CA GLN A 347 3.89 -3.65 -7.86
C GLN A 347 5.10 -4.02 -8.73
N GLU A 348 5.54 -3.14 -9.64
CA GLU A 348 6.78 -3.35 -10.40
C GLU A 348 7.99 -3.54 -9.47
N ILE A 349 8.12 -2.69 -8.44
CA ILE A 349 9.19 -2.82 -7.45
C ILE A 349 9.08 -4.15 -6.69
N ARG A 350 7.87 -4.56 -6.29
CA ARG A 350 7.63 -5.84 -5.63
C ARG A 350 8.04 -7.02 -6.52
N ASN A 351 7.70 -6.97 -7.80
CA ASN A 351 8.07 -8.00 -8.77
C ASN A 351 9.60 -8.12 -8.93
N ILE A 352 10.30 -6.98 -9.03
CA ILE A 352 11.77 -6.96 -9.15
C ILE A 352 12.41 -7.54 -7.88
N VAL A 353 11.95 -7.14 -6.70
CA VAL A 353 12.47 -7.64 -5.42
C VAL A 353 12.21 -9.14 -5.28
N TRP A 354 11.00 -9.61 -5.63
CA TRP A 354 10.68 -11.03 -5.63
C TRP A 354 11.58 -11.81 -6.59
N LEU A 355 11.82 -11.30 -7.79
CA LEU A 355 12.73 -11.91 -8.76
C LEU A 355 14.17 -11.96 -8.22
N ALA A 356 14.64 -10.90 -7.56
CA ALA A 356 15.93 -10.87 -6.90
C ALA A 356 16.05 -11.92 -5.77
N GLU A 357 14.98 -12.11 -4.98
CA GLU A 357 14.92 -13.17 -3.95
C GLU A 357 14.96 -14.57 -4.56
N MET A 358 14.22 -14.82 -5.64
CA MET A 358 14.20 -16.11 -6.34
C MET A 358 15.59 -16.47 -6.92
N ILE A 359 16.27 -15.49 -7.53
CA ILE A 359 17.64 -15.64 -8.05
C ILE A 359 18.62 -15.94 -6.91
N THR A 360 18.58 -15.15 -5.84
CA THR A 360 19.51 -15.32 -4.70
C THR A 360 19.32 -16.68 -4.02
N ARG A 361 18.10 -17.21 -3.99
CA ARG A 361 17.77 -18.53 -3.45
C ARG A 361 18.04 -19.69 -4.42
N ASN A 362 18.49 -19.42 -5.66
CA ASN A 362 18.73 -20.40 -6.71
C ASN A 362 17.55 -21.38 -6.92
N LEU A 363 16.31 -20.87 -6.86
CA LEU A 363 15.14 -21.71 -7.03
C LEU A 363 15.00 -22.20 -8.48
N PRO A 364 14.64 -23.47 -8.72
CA PRO A 364 14.49 -24.00 -10.07
C PRO A 364 13.46 -23.18 -10.86
N LYS A 365 13.80 -22.85 -12.12
CA LYS A 365 12.99 -21.97 -13.00
C LYS A 365 11.58 -22.50 -13.30
N ASN A 366 11.34 -23.79 -13.04
CA ASN A 366 10.02 -24.44 -13.13
C ASN A 366 9.15 -24.30 -11.87
N SER A 367 9.68 -23.68 -10.79
CA SER A 367 8.93 -23.51 -9.55
C SER A 367 7.78 -22.49 -9.74
N PRO A 368 6.63 -22.70 -9.07
CA PRO A 368 5.47 -21.83 -9.18
C PRO A 368 5.75 -20.39 -8.74
N GLY A 369 6.81 -20.14 -7.95
CA GLY A 369 7.24 -18.80 -7.54
C GLY A 369 7.58 -17.87 -8.71
N TRP A 370 8.05 -18.41 -9.84
CA TRP A 370 8.34 -17.64 -11.06
C TRP A 370 7.09 -17.27 -11.88
N LYS A 371 5.94 -17.90 -11.58
CA LYS A 371 4.64 -17.59 -12.19
C LYS A 371 3.84 -16.54 -11.42
N LYS A 372 4.28 -16.17 -10.20
CA LYS A 372 3.64 -15.16 -9.35
C LYS A 372 3.94 -13.71 -9.75
N ILE A 373 4.71 -13.48 -10.80
CA ILE A 373 5.03 -12.14 -11.27
C ILE A 373 3.88 -11.64 -12.12
N VAL A 374 3.18 -10.64 -11.61
CA VAL A 374 2.06 -9.99 -12.29
C VAL A 374 2.55 -8.70 -12.93
N VAL A 375 2.63 -8.68 -14.26
CA VAL A 375 3.19 -7.54 -14.99
C VAL A 375 2.13 -6.45 -15.18
N PRO A 376 2.40 -5.20 -14.76
CA PRO A 376 1.53 -4.07 -15.04
C PRO A 376 1.18 -3.95 -16.53
N PHE A 377 -0.08 -3.65 -16.85
CA PHE A 377 -0.62 -3.48 -18.21
C PHE A 377 -0.64 -4.72 -19.14
N ASP A 378 -0.15 -5.89 -18.74
CA ASP A 378 -0.12 -7.10 -19.60
C ASP A 378 -1.53 -7.67 -19.86
N SER A 379 -2.45 -7.50 -18.90
CA SER A 379 -3.85 -7.92 -19.01
C SER A 379 -4.64 -7.17 -20.09
N LEU A 380 -4.21 -5.97 -20.48
CA LEU A 380 -4.83 -5.20 -21.56
C LEU A 380 -4.40 -5.70 -22.96
N LEU A 381 -3.26 -6.40 -23.06
CA LEU A 381 -2.75 -6.93 -24.33
C LEU A 381 -3.40 -8.26 -24.73
N ASN A 382 -3.97 -8.99 -23.76
CA ASN A 382 -4.63 -10.28 -23.99
C ASN A 382 -6.14 -10.14 -24.30
N ILE A 383 -6.64 -8.91 -24.50
CA ILE A 383 -7.99 -8.64 -24.99
C ILE A 383 -7.89 -8.48 -26.52
N ASN A 384 -7.72 -9.60 -27.24
CA ASN A 384 -7.90 -9.68 -28.70
C ASN A 384 -8.54 -11.00 -29.07
#